data_AF-A0AAU8KEB3-F1
#
_entry.id   AF-A0AAU8KEB3-F1
#
_cell.length_a   1.000
_cell.length_b   1.000
_cell.length_c   1.000
_cell.angle_alpha   90.00
_cell.angle_beta   90.00
_cell.angle_gamma   90.00
#
_symmetry.space_group_name_H-M   'P 1'
#
loop_
_entity.id
_entity.type
_entity.pdbx_description
1 polymer ?
#
loop_
_entity_poly.entity_id
_entity_poly.type
_entity_poly.pdbx_seq_one_letter_code
_entity_poly.pdbx_strand_id
1 'polypeptide(L)'
;MNQAWLTVAGTCLTVAGVIATAWLTYRGSRTAAAIQAEPNQRAADLAAFKEIRDDMQKELDETKAELRSLRSLVRSFAGYVGELTSQMRLHRIEPPAPPDRVAEYNRTGV
;
A
#
# COMPACT_ATOMS: atom_id res chain seq x y z
N MET A 1 1.26 22.56 -9.96
CA MET A 1 1.59 21.72 -8.79
C MET A 1 0.94 20.32 -8.87
N ASN A 2 0.85 19.70 -10.07
CA ASN A 2 -0.02 18.53 -10.30
C ASN A 2 0.72 17.22 -10.65
N GLN A 3 2.05 17.15 -10.54
CA GLN A 3 2.79 15.95 -10.97
C GLN A 3 3.02 14.89 -9.88
N ALA A 4 2.99 15.26 -8.59
CA ALA A 4 3.25 14.32 -7.50
C ALA A 4 2.09 13.33 -7.22
N TRP A 5 0.85 13.71 -7.54
CA TRP A 5 -0.32 12.82 -7.42
C TRP A 5 -0.30 11.70 -8.46
N LEU A 6 0.10 12.03 -9.70
CA LEU A 6 0.16 11.07 -10.81
C LEU A 6 1.24 10.02 -10.58
N THR A 7 2.36 10.38 -9.94
CA THR A 7 3.43 9.42 -9.64
C THR A 7 3.07 8.47 -8.51
N VAL A 8 2.40 8.93 -7.44
CA VAL A 8 1.95 8.09 -6.32
C VAL A 8 0.81 7.15 -6.73
N ALA A 9 -0.18 7.66 -7.46
CA ALA A 9 -1.26 6.82 -8.00
C ALA A 9 -0.74 5.81 -9.02
N GLY A 10 0.23 6.22 -9.86
CA GLY A 10 0.92 5.34 -10.79
C GLY A 10 1.70 4.22 -10.09
N THR A 11 2.40 4.53 -8.99
CA THR A 11 3.15 3.52 -8.22
C THR A 11 2.23 2.52 -7.53
N CYS A 12 1.10 2.96 -6.96
CA CYS A 12 0.12 2.04 -6.38
C CYS A 12 -0.50 1.09 -7.42
N LEU A 13 -0.80 1.59 -8.62
CA LEU A 13 -1.33 0.75 -9.72
C LEU A 13 -0.29 -0.27 -10.21
N THR A 14 0.97 0.12 -10.32
CA THR A 14 2.03 -0.83 -10.70
C THR A 14 2.22 -1.91 -9.64
N VAL A 15 2.19 -1.58 -8.36
CA VAL A 15 2.31 -2.56 -7.28
C VAL A 15 1.11 -3.53 -7.28
N ALA A 16 -0.11 -3.02 -7.43
CA ALA A 16 -1.30 -3.86 -7.55
C ALA A 16 -1.24 -4.77 -8.80
N GLY A 17 -0.71 -4.25 -9.92
CA GLY A 17 -0.45 -5.01 -11.13
C GLY A 17 0.56 -6.14 -10.90
N VAL A 18 1.71 -5.85 -10.27
CA VAL A 18 2.72 -6.87 -9.93
C VAL A 18 2.14 -7.94 -9.01
N ILE A 19 1.36 -7.57 -8.00
CA ILE A 19 0.69 -8.54 -7.11
C ILE A 19 -0.30 -9.42 -7.88
N ALA A 20 -1.12 -8.83 -8.75
CA ALA A 20 -2.09 -9.57 -9.55
C ALA A 20 -1.40 -10.51 -10.56
N THR A 21 -0.33 -10.05 -11.21
CA THR A 21 0.48 -10.87 -12.12
C THR A 21 1.20 -11.97 -11.35
N ALA A 22 1.78 -11.70 -10.18
CA ALA A 22 2.40 -12.71 -9.33
C ALA A 22 1.38 -13.76 -8.88
N TRP A 23 0.15 -13.34 -8.54
CA TRP A 23 -0.93 -14.24 -8.16
C TRP A 23 -1.44 -15.10 -9.32
N LEU A 24 -1.57 -14.50 -10.52
CA LEU A 24 -1.92 -15.22 -11.75
C LEU A 24 -0.81 -16.21 -12.15
N THR A 25 0.45 -15.80 -12.08
CA THR A 25 1.61 -16.66 -12.33
C THR A 25 1.68 -17.77 -11.31
N TYR A 26 1.41 -17.51 -10.02
CA TYR A 26 1.34 -18.53 -8.97
C TYR A 26 0.25 -19.57 -9.25
N ARG A 27 -0.94 -19.15 -9.72
CA ARG A 27 -2.00 -20.08 -10.11
C ARG A 27 -1.64 -20.86 -11.37
N GLY A 28 -1.10 -20.19 -12.38
CA GLY A 28 -0.69 -20.79 -13.66
C GLY A 28 0.45 -21.80 -13.51
N SER A 29 1.44 -21.49 -12.67
CA SER A 29 2.57 -22.38 -12.36
C SER A 29 2.10 -23.60 -11.56
N ARG A 30 1.15 -23.44 -10.63
CA ARG A 30 0.52 -24.58 -9.93
C ARG A 30 -0.17 -25.54 -10.89
N THR A 31 -0.89 -25.02 -11.88
CA THR A 31 -1.57 -25.86 -12.89
C THR A 31 -0.58 -26.53 -13.85
N ALA A 32 0.53 -25.87 -14.19
CA ALA A 32 1.58 -26.45 -15.03
C ALA A 32 2.43 -27.50 -14.27
N ALA A 33 2.79 -27.23 -13.01
CA ALA A 33 3.57 -28.13 -12.17
C ALA A 33 2.79 -29.40 -11.76
N ALA A 34 1.46 -29.30 -11.60
CA ALA A 34 0.61 -30.46 -11.29
C ALA A 34 0.63 -31.53 -12.40
N ILE A 35 0.93 -31.14 -13.65
CA ILE A 35 0.92 -32.03 -14.81
C ILE A 35 2.27 -32.76 -14.99
N GLN A 36 3.37 -32.27 -14.38
CA GLN A 36 4.74 -32.69 -14.76
C GLN A 36 5.68 -33.17 -13.64
N ALA A 37 5.34 -33.05 -12.34
CA ALA A 37 6.32 -33.32 -11.28
C ALA A 37 6.31 -34.76 -10.71
N GLU A 38 7.44 -35.46 -10.87
CA GLU A 38 7.86 -36.67 -10.14
C GLU A 38 8.00 -36.42 -8.61
N PRO A 39 7.89 -37.45 -7.73
CA PRO A 39 7.82 -37.27 -6.27
C PRO A 39 9.01 -36.52 -5.64
N ASN A 40 10.22 -36.63 -6.17
CA ASN A 40 11.38 -35.85 -5.71
C ASN A 40 11.29 -34.37 -6.12
N GLN A 41 10.72 -34.06 -7.29
CA GLN A 41 10.48 -32.69 -7.72
C GLN A 41 9.39 -32.03 -6.88
N ARG A 42 8.36 -32.78 -6.45
CA ARG A 42 7.35 -32.27 -5.53
C ARG A 42 7.93 -31.86 -4.17
N ALA A 43 8.92 -32.58 -3.65
CA ALA A 43 9.58 -32.22 -2.39
C ALA A 43 10.44 -30.95 -2.52
N ALA A 44 11.16 -30.82 -3.63
CA ALA A 44 11.94 -29.61 -3.96
C ALA A 44 11.04 -28.39 -4.22
N ASP A 45 9.95 -28.58 -4.98
CA ASP A 45 8.95 -27.54 -5.25
C ASP A 45 8.28 -27.08 -3.95
N LEU A 46 7.93 -27.99 -3.04
CA LEU A 46 7.35 -27.63 -1.75
C LEU A 46 8.32 -26.85 -0.86
N ALA A 47 9.62 -27.13 -0.94
CA ALA A 47 10.63 -26.34 -0.24
C ALA A 47 10.75 -24.93 -0.84
N ALA A 48 10.83 -24.82 -2.17
CA ALA A 48 10.86 -23.55 -2.89
C ALA A 48 9.59 -22.72 -2.65
N PHE A 49 8.41 -23.34 -2.62
CA PHE A 49 7.15 -22.65 -2.32
C PHE A 49 7.09 -22.13 -0.88
N LYS A 50 7.68 -22.84 0.09
CA LYS A 50 7.76 -22.35 1.47
C LYS A 50 8.67 -21.13 1.55
N GLU A 51 9.83 -21.18 0.90
CA GLU A 51 10.77 -20.07 0.85
C GLU A 51 10.14 -18.83 0.20
N ILE A 52 9.50 -18.97 -0.96
CA ILE A 52 8.79 -17.88 -1.65
C ILE A 52 7.68 -17.30 -0.75
N ARG A 53 6.89 -18.16 -0.10
CA ARG A 53 5.82 -17.71 0.80
C ARG A 53 6.39 -16.93 1.98
N ASP A 54 7.46 -17.41 2.58
CA ASP A 54 8.05 -16.80 3.77
C ASP A 54 8.68 -15.44 3.43
N ASP A 55 9.32 -15.33 2.26
CA ASP A 55 9.87 -14.07 1.75
C ASP A 55 8.75 -13.06 1.41
N MET A 56 7.70 -13.50 0.71
CA MET A 56 6.51 -12.67 0.45
C MET A 56 5.84 -12.21 1.75
N GLN A 57 5.78 -13.07 2.77
CA GLN A 57 5.18 -12.73 4.05
C GLN A 57 6.00 -11.67 4.78
N LYS A 58 7.33 -11.76 4.69
CA LYS A 58 8.24 -10.75 5.23
C LYS A 58 8.08 -9.40 4.52
N GLU A 59 8.04 -9.38 3.18
CA GLU A 59 7.81 -8.15 2.41
C GLU A 59 6.46 -7.52 2.74
N LEU A 60 5.41 -8.32 2.91
CA LEU A 60 4.09 -7.83 3.31
C LEU A 60 4.11 -7.20 4.71
N ASP A 61 4.85 -7.77 5.64
CA ASP A 61 4.94 -7.26 7.00
C ASP A 61 5.79 -5.97 7.07
N GLU A 62 6.86 -5.87 6.29
CA GLU A 62 7.63 -4.64 6.08
C GLU A 62 6.74 -3.54 5.48
N THR A 63 6.01 -3.86 4.40
CA THR A 63 5.07 -2.92 3.76
C THR A 63 3.98 -2.45 4.73
N LYS A 64 3.42 -3.35 5.54
CA LYS A 64 2.43 -2.98 6.58
C LYS A 64 3.03 -2.08 7.64
N ALA A 65 4.29 -2.32 8.03
CA ALA A 65 4.99 -1.48 9.00
C ALA A 65 5.19 -0.06 8.45
N GLU A 66 5.62 0.07 7.19
CA GLU A 66 5.75 1.34 6.50
C GLU A 66 4.41 2.08 6.40
N LEU A 67 3.34 1.38 5.99
CA LEU A 67 2.00 1.97 5.92
C LEU A 67 1.51 2.44 7.30
N ARG A 68 1.81 1.71 8.37
CA ARG A 68 1.46 2.12 9.74
C ARG A 68 2.23 3.37 10.15
N SER A 69 3.52 3.43 9.84
CA SER A 69 4.36 4.60 10.09
C SER A 69 3.84 5.83 9.34
N LEU A 70 3.55 5.70 8.04
CA LEU A 70 3.00 6.76 7.22
C LEU A 70 1.64 7.24 7.74
N ARG A 71 0.76 6.32 8.16
CA ARG A 71 -0.54 6.66 8.77
C ARG A 71 -0.35 7.45 10.06
N SER A 72 0.63 7.07 10.88
CA SER A 72 0.97 7.81 12.09
C SER A 72 1.44 9.23 11.77
N LEU A 73 2.32 9.38 10.77
CA LEU A 73 2.82 10.69 10.34
C LEU A 73 1.71 11.59 9.81
N VAL A 74 0.83 11.06 8.96
CA VAL A 74 -0.34 11.80 8.42
C VAL A 74 -1.25 12.25 9.56
N ARG A 75 -1.46 11.41 10.58
CA ARG A 75 -2.27 11.78 11.74
C ARG A 75 -1.62 12.90 12.57
N SER A 76 -0.32 12.84 12.79
CA SER A 76 0.42 13.94 13.45
C SER A 76 0.34 15.24 12.66
N PHE A 77 0.50 15.15 11.33
CA PHE A 77 0.40 16.30 10.44
C PHE A 77 -1.02 16.90 10.43
N ALA A 78 -2.06 16.08 10.45
CA ALA A 78 -3.44 16.55 10.57
C ALA A 78 -3.66 17.33 11.87
N GLY A 79 -3.10 16.86 12.99
CA GLY A 79 -3.13 17.59 14.26
C GLY A 79 -2.41 18.94 14.16
N TYR A 80 -1.21 18.96 13.57
CA TYR A 80 -0.44 20.18 13.36
C TYR A 80 -1.19 21.21 12.48
N VAL A 81 -1.79 20.78 11.36
CA VAL A 81 -2.59 21.66 10.50
C VAL A 81 -3.83 22.17 11.22
N GLY A 82 -4.47 21.34 12.05
CA GLY A 82 -5.60 21.76 12.88
C GLY A 82 -5.22 22.87 13.86
N GLU A 83 -4.08 22.73 14.54
CA GLU A 83 -3.54 23.75 15.44
C GLU A 83 -3.22 25.06 14.69
N LEU A 84 -2.54 24.96 13.54
CA LEU A 84 -2.25 26.12 12.70
C LEU A 84 -3.52 26.84 12.24
N THR A 85 -4.54 26.07 11.83
CA THR A 85 -5.84 26.60 11.40
C THR A 85 -6.53 27.34 12.55
N SER A 86 -6.44 26.80 13.77
CA SER A 86 -6.95 27.44 14.98
C SER A 86 -6.25 28.77 15.23
N GLN A 87 -4.92 28.80 15.16
CA GLN A 87 -4.13 30.01 15.34
C GLN A 87 -4.45 31.08 14.28
N MET A 88 -4.58 30.70 13.00
CA MET A 88 -4.98 31.64 11.94
C MET A 88 -6.32 32.30 12.26
N ARG A 89 -7.31 31.52 12.70
CA ARG A 89 -8.64 32.04 13.08
C ARG A 89 -8.58 32.97 14.30
N LEU A 90 -7.76 32.64 15.30
CA LEU A 90 -7.53 33.51 16.48
C LEU A 90 -6.97 34.88 16.05
N HIS A 91 -6.11 34.91 15.04
CA HIS A 91 -5.57 36.13 14.45
C HIS A 91 -6.47 36.75 13.36
N ARG A 92 -7.70 36.26 13.18
CA ARG A 92 -8.67 36.69 12.16
C ARG A 92 -8.15 36.57 10.72
N ILE A 93 -7.26 35.61 10.49
CA ILE A 93 -6.79 35.21 9.16
C ILE A 93 -7.65 34.03 8.72
N GLU A 94 -8.33 34.14 7.58
CA GLU A 94 -9.12 33.03 7.04
C GLU A 94 -8.16 31.93 6.53
N PRO A 95 -8.24 30.70 7.06
CA PRO A 95 -7.42 29.61 6.58
C PRO A 95 -7.82 29.20 5.16
N PRO A 96 -6.86 28.74 4.34
CA PRO A 96 -7.17 28.25 3.00
C PRO A 96 -8.09 27.02 3.08
N ALA A 97 -9.00 26.91 2.11
CA ALA A 97 -9.91 25.78 2.04
C ALA A 97 -9.12 24.46 1.91
N PRO A 98 -9.52 23.40 2.65
CA PRO A 98 -8.88 22.10 2.54
C PRO A 98 -9.09 21.53 1.13
N PRO A 99 -8.13 20.76 0.59
CA PRO A 99 -8.31 20.07 -0.69
C PRO A 99 -9.51 19.12 -0.68
N ASP A 100 -10.19 18.97 -1.83
CA ASP A 100 -11.43 18.19 -1.96
C ASP A 100 -11.33 16.78 -1.38
N ARG A 101 -10.21 16.09 -1.62
CA ARG A 101 -9.97 14.73 -1.10
C ARG A 101 -9.95 14.69 0.44
N VAL A 102 -9.41 15.73 1.08
CA VAL A 102 -9.37 15.82 2.55
C VAL A 102 -10.76 16.16 3.08
N ALA A 103 -11.50 17.05 2.40
CA ALA A 103 -12.87 17.36 2.75
C ALA A 103 -13.80 16.14 2.60
N GLU A 104 -13.61 15.34 1.55
CA GLU A 104 -14.30 14.07 1.35
C GLU A 104 -13.97 13.09 2.46
N TYR A 105 -12.69 12.79 2.69
CA TYR A 105 -12.26 11.89 3.76
C TYR A 105 -12.78 12.30 5.15
N ASN A 106 -12.78 13.60 5.47
CA ASN A 106 -13.31 14.09 6.75
C ASN A 106 -14.83 13.88 6.88
N ARG A 107 -15.56 13.82 5.76
CA ARG A 107 -17.01 13.62 5.71
C ARG A 107 -17.38 12.13 5.67
N THR A 108 -16.63 11.30 4.96
CA THR A 108 -16.95 9.89 4.67
C THR A 108 -16.14 8.90 5.51
N GLY A 109 -14.96 9.30 6.00
CA GLY A 109 -13.99 8.42 6.65
C GLY A 109 -13.24 7.49 5.69
N VAL A 110 -13.45 7.64 4.38
CA VAL A 110 -12.86 6.84 3.28
C VAL A 110 -12.34 7.74 2.18
#